data_AF-A0A257LP29-F1
#
_entry.id   AF-A0A257LP29-F1
#
_cell.length_a   1.000
_cell.length_b   1.000
_cell.length_c   1.000
_cell.angle_alpha   90.00
_cell.angle_beta   90.00
_cell.angle_gamma   90.00
#
_symmetry.space_group_name_H-M   'P 1'
#
loop_
_entity.id
_entity.type
_entity.pdbx_description
1 polymer ?
#
loop_
_entity_poly.entity_id
_entity_poly.type
_entity_poly.pdbx_seq_one_letter_code
_entity_poly.pdbx_strand_id
1 'polypeptide(L)' 'LDAQKRLAHHFYDQFCALLERGRAEGTLHFDETRITALAACSLPGFLYSWYRPDGRLPAEAVVQLLRQLACRVIGLAGV' A
#
# COMPACT_ATOMS: atom_id res chain seq x y z
N LEU A 1 1.07 4.11 -22.41
CA LEU A 1 0.36 4.81 -21.31
C LEU A 1 -0.95 4.12 -20.93
N ASP A 2 -1.80 3.75 -21.90
CA ASP A 2 -3.10 3.13 -21.58
C ASP A 2 -3.00 1.76 -20.91
N ALA A 3 -2.07 0.91 -21.33
CA ALA A 3 -1.85 -0.39 -20.69
C ALA A 3 -1.41 -0.26 -19.22
N GLN A 4 -0.54 0.70 -18.90
CA GLN A 4 -0.10 0.97 -17.51
C GLN A 4 -1.25 1.49 -16.64
N LYS A 5 -2.07 2.40 -17.18
CA LYS A 5 -3.28 2.89 -16.48
C LYS A 5 -4.28 1.77 -16.23
N ARG A 6 -4.53 0.91 -17.23
CA ARG A 6 -5.40 -0.27 -17.08
C ARG A 6 -4.89 -1.22 -16.00
N LEU A 7 -3.59 -1.51 -15.99
CA LEU A 7 -2.98 -2.36 -14.96
C LEU A 7 -3.12 -1.74 -13.57
N ALA A 8 -2.84 -0.45 -13.43
CA ALA A 8 -2.98 0.26 -12.15
C ALA A 8 -4.44 0.27 -11.66
N HIS A 9 -5.40 0.55 -12.54
CA HIS A 9 -6.81 0.51 -12.18
C HIS A 9 -7.23 -0.88 -11.71
N HIS A 10 -6.86 -1.93 -12.47
CA HIS A 10 -7.16 -3.31 -12.11
C HIS A 10 -6.59 -3.69 -10.74
N PHE A 11 -5.34 -3.30 -10.45
CA PHE A 11 -4.72 -3.49 -9.14
C PHE A 11 -5.54 -2.81 -8.03
N TYR A 12 -5.90 -1.53 -8.20
CA TYR A 12 -6.64 -0.81 -7.18
C TYR A 12 -8.08 -1.32 -7.02
N ASP A 13 -8.72 -1.83 -8.08
CA ASP A 13 -10.05 -2.42 -7.99
C ASP A 13 -10.02 -3.68 -7.11
N GLN A 14 -9.04 -4.56 -7.34
CA GLN A 14 -8.85 -5.74 -6.49
C GLN A 14 -8.43 -5.39 -5.07
N PHE A 15 -7.54 -4.41 -4.91
CA PHE A 15 -7.06 -4.02 -3.59
C PHE A 15 -8.15 -3.35 -2.76
N CYS A 16 -8.95 -2.45 -3.35
CA CYS A 16 -10.12 -1.87 -2.69
C CYS A 16 -11.12 -2.95 -2.28
N ALA A 17 -11.39 -3.93 -3.14
CA ALA A 17 -12.29 -5.03 -2.80
C ALA A 17 -11.78 -5.85 -1.59
N LEU A 18 -10.45 -6.06 -1.48
CA LEU A 18 -9.84 -6.72 -0.33
C LEU A 18 -9.96 -5.87 0.95
N LEU A 19 -9.69 -4.57 0.86
CA LEU A 19 -9.78 -3.66 2.00
C LEU A 19 -11.21 -3.55 2.55
N GLU A 20 -12.21 -3.47 1.67
CA GLU A 20 -13.62 -3.46 2.08
C GLU A 20 -14.02 -4.75 2.79
N ARG A 21 -13.53 -5.91 2.32
CA ARG A 21 -13.76 -7.18 3.01
C ARG A 21 -13.16 -7.17 4.41
N GLY A 22 -11.89 -6.76 4.55
CA GLY A 22 -11.25 -6.67 5.86
C GLY A 22 -11.96 -5.68 6.80
N ARG A 23 -12.48 -4.57 6.27
CA ARG A 23 -13.28 -3.60 7.04
C ARG A 23 -14.62 -4.21 7.48
N ALA A 24 -15.32 -4.91 6.59
CA ALA A 24 -16.58 -5.59 6.91
C ALA A 24 -16.40 -6.72 7.94
N GLU A 25 -15.25 -7.41 7.91
CA GLU A 25 -14.87 -8.45 8.87
C GLU A 25 -14.34 -7.87 10.20
N GLY A 26 -14.15 -6.55 10.29
CA GLY A 26 -13.63 -5.86 11.48
C GLY A 26 -12.14 -6.07 11.73
N THR A 27 -11.38 -6.56 10.75
CA THR A 27 -9.92 -6.79 10.84
C THR A 27 -9.10 -5.57 10.41
N LEU A 28 -9.71 -4.67 9.63
CA LEU A 28 -9.13 -3.40 9.16
C LEU A 28 -9.97 -2.22 9.62
N HIS A 29 -9.32 -1.13 10.01
CA HIS A 29 -9.98 0.07 10.54
C HIS A 29 -9.52 1.34 9.83
N PHE A 30 -10.34 1.84 8.90
CA PHE A 30 -10.10 3.08 8.16
C PHE A 30 -11.42 3.65 7.63
N ASP A 31 -11.42 4.91 7.21
CA ASP A 31 -12.64 5.62 6.79
C ASP A 31 -12.99 5.37 5.31
N GLU A 32 -12.11 5.79 4.39
CA GLU A 32 -12.36 5.74 2.94
C GLU A 32 -11.35 4.80 2.24
N THR A 33 -11.88 3.75 1.61
CA THR A 33 -11.13 2.66 0.99
C THR A 33 -10.14 3.09 -0.09
N ARG A 34 -10.58 3.91 -1.06
CA ARG A 34 -9.75 4.34 -2.17
C ARG A 34 -8.64 5.26 -1.69
N ILE A 35 -8.92 6.18 -0.78
CA ILE A 35 -7.88 7.07 -0.21
C ILE A 35 -6.87 6.25 0.59
N THR A 36 -7.34 5.32 1.42
CA THR A 36 -6.47 4.40 2.17
C THR A 36 -5.60 3.55 1.26
N ALA A 37 -6.15 2.98 0.18
CA ALA A 37 -5.39 2.20 -0.80
C ALA A 37 -4.28 3.03 -1.47
N LEU A 38 -4.61 4.25 -1.90
CA LEU A 38 -3.64 5.18 -2.49
C LEU A 38 -2.54 5.54 -1.49
N ALA A 39 -2.89 5.82 -0.23
CA ALA A 39 -1.93 6.15 0.82
C ALA A 39 -0.98 4.98 1.09
N ALA A 40 -1.52 3.76 1.26
CA ALA A 40 -0.74 2.56 1.52
C ALA A 40 0.25 2.22 0.38
N CYS A 41 -0.14 2.50 -0.87
CA CYS A 41 0.68 2.22 -2.05
C CYS A 41 1.55 3.39 -2.52
N SER A 42 1.38 4.61 -1.98
CA SER A 42 2.08 5.81 -2.43
C SER A 42 3.60 5.71 -2.29
N LEU A 43 4.11 5.30 -1.13
CA LEU A 43 5.55 5.15 -0.93
C LEU A 43 6.14 4.03 -1.80
N PRO A 44 5.65 2.77 -1.75
CA PRO A 44 6.22 1.69 -2.58
C PRO A 44 6.05 1.93 -4.08
N GLY A 45 4.94 2.52 -4.51
CA GLY A 45 4.67 2.81 -5.91
C GLY A 45 5.63 3.82 -6.55
N PHE A 46 6.32 4.61 -5.72
CA PHE A 46 7.28 5.63 -6.15
C PHE A 46 8.73 5.30 -5.78
N LEU A 47 9.04 4.07 -5.38
CA LEU A 47 10.41 3.69 -5.00
C LEU A 47 11.46 4.08 -6.05
N TYR A 48 11.12 4.00 -7.34
CA TYR A 48 12.00 4.36 -8.44
C TYR A 48 12.44 5.84 -8.44
N SER A 49 11.73 6.74 -7.75
CA SER A 49 12.05 8.17 -7.71
C SER A 49 12.94 8.56 -6.52
N TRP A 50 13.06 7.72 -5.49
CA TRP A 50 13.73 8.10 -4.24
C TRP A 50 14.60 7.03 -3.59
N TYR A 51 14.33 5.74 -3.82
CA TYR A 51 15.12 4.66 -3.22
C TYR A 51 16.47 4.50 -3.92
N ARG A 52 17.54 4.36 -3.13
CA ARG A 52 18.91 4.22 -3.60
C ARG A 52 19.48 2.92 -3.01
N PRO A 53 19.83 1.92 -3.84
CA PRO A 53 20.39 0.65 -3.36
C PRO A 53 21.64 0.81 -2.49
N ASP A 54 22.54 1.73 -2.88
CA ASP A 54 23.76 2.05 -2.14
C ASP A 54 23.54 3.16 -1.08
N GLY A 55 22.29 3.37 -0.68
CA GLY A 55 21.89 4.37 0.30
C GLY A 55 22.07 3.91 1.75
N ARG A 56 21.56 4.74 2.68
CA ARG A 56 21.65 4.47 4.14
C ARG A 56 20.94 3.19 4.58
N LEU A 57 19.85 2.81 3.92
CA LEU A 57 19.05 1.65 4.29
C LEU A 57 19.13 0.59 3.17
N PRO A 58 19.47 -0.67 3.49
CA PRO A 58 19.39 -1.76 2.53
C PRO A 58 17.92 -2.05 2.17
N ALA A 59 17.71 -2.72 1.03
CA ALA A 59 16.38 -2.99 0.48
C ALA A 59 15.46 -3.68 1.49
N GLU A 60 15.98 -4.68 2.19
CA GLU A 60 15.22 -5.43 3.20
C GLU A 60 14.70 -4.52 4.32
N ALA A 61 15.53 -3.61 4.84
CA ALA A 61 15.10 -2.67 5.87
C ALA A 61 14.01 -1.74 5.37
N VAL A 62 14.09 -1.27 4.12
CA VAL A 62 13.06 -0.44 3.51
C VAL A 62 11.75 -1.21 3.35
N VAL A 63 11.78 -2.46 2.88
CA VAL A 63 10.60 -3.32 2.76
C VAL A 63 9.91 -3.52 4.10
N GLN A 64 10.67 -3.81 5.17
CA GLN A 64 10.10 -4.00 6.52
C GLN A 64 9.41 -2.73 7.03
N LEU A 65 10.02 -1.56 6.83
CA LEU A 65 9.44 -0.27 7.23
C LEU A 65 8.18 0.07 6.41
N LEU A 66 8.23 -0.09 5.08
CA LEU A 66 7.09 0.16 4.22
C LEU A 66 5.92 -0.78 4.51
N ARG A 67 6.19 -2.07 4.80
CA ARG A 67 5.17 -3.02 5.24
C ARG A 67 4.47 -2.53 6.51
N GLN A 68 5.25 -2.17 7.54
CA GLN A 68 4.67 -1.68 8.81
C GLN A 68 3.83 -0.41 8.60
N LEU A 69 4.31 0.53 7.77
CA LEU A 69 3.56 1.74 7.44
C LEU A 69 2.26 1.42 6.70
N ALA A 70 2.31 0.56 5.68
CA ALA A 70 1.12 0.15 4.94
C ALA A 70 0.10 -0.53 5.86
N CYS A 71 0.54 -1.43 6.74
CA CYS A 71 -0.30 -2.09 7.74
C CYS A 71 -0.98 -1.10 8.70
N ARG A 72 -0.27 -0.06 9.15
CA ARG A 72 -0.86 1.00 9.99
C ARG A 72 -1.87 1.84 9.22
N VAL A 73 -1.57 2.19 7.97
CA VAL A 73 -2.47 3.01 7.12
C VAL A 73 -3.80 2.29 6.87
N ILE A 74 -3.77 0.98 6.67
CA ILE A 74 -5.00 0.17 6.51
C ILE A 74 -5.66 -0.18 7.86
N GLY A 75 -5.11 0.29 8.99
CA GLY A 75 -5.65 0.02 10.32
C GLY A 75 -5.71 -1.45 10.69
N LEU A 76 -4.71 -2.25 10.28
CA LEU A 76 -4.64 -3.66 10.61
C LEU A 76 -4.43 -3.82 12.14
N ALA A 77 -5.30 -4.59 12.79
CA ALA A 77 -5.22 -4.83 14.23
C ALA A 77 -3.95 -5.61 14.62
N GLY A 78 -3.29 -5.20 15.72
CA GLY A 78 -2.18 -5.96 16.32
C GLY A 78 -0.82 -5.82 15.64
N VAL A 79 -0.58 -4.73 14.90
CA VAL A 79 0.69 -4.40 14.22
C VAL A 79 1.62 -3.55 15.06
#